data_AF-W1XMJ3-F1
#
_entry.id   AF-W1XMJ3-F1
#
_cell.length_a   1.000
_cell.length_b   1.000
_cell.length_c   1.000
_cell.angle_alpha   90.00
_cell.angle_beta   90.00
_cell.angle_gamma   90.00
#
_symmetry.space_group_name_H-M   'P 1'
#
loop_
_entity.id
_entity.type
_entity.pdbx_description
1 polymer ?
#
loop_
_entity_poly.entity_id
_entity_poly.type
_entity_poly.pdbx_seq_one_letter_code
_entity_poly.pdbx_strand_id
1 'polypeptide(L)' 'SLQQRTILFLDEIHRFNKSQQDVLLPCVEDGTIILIGATTENPFFEVNRPLLSRLRLITLEALTPKAI' A
#
# COMPACT_ATOMS: atom_id res chain seq x y z
N SER A 1 -3.20 19.42 20.02
CA SER A 1 -4.33 18.90 19.22
C SER A 1 -3.98 17.48 18.82
N LEU A 2 -4.91 16.53 18.93
CA LEU A 2 -4.68 15.18 18.42
C LEU A 2 -4.73 15.26 16.90
N GLN A 3 -3.58 15.19 16.23
CA GLN A 3 -3.53 15.03 14.77
C GLN A 3 -4.30 13.75 14.43
N GLN A 4 -5.42 13.90 13.72
CA GLN A 4 -6.25 12.79 13.30
C GLN A 4 -5.46 11.96 12.30
N ARG A 5 -5.17 10.70 12.65
CA ARG A 5 -4.44 9.80 11.76
C ARG A 5 -5.36 9.40 10.61
N THR A 6 -4.90 9.61 9.38
CA THR A 6 -5.64 9.25 8.17
C THR A 6 -5.14 7.93 7.63
N ILE A 7 -6.03 7.00 7.32
CA ILE A 7 -5.70 5.78 6.58
C ILE A 7 -6.10 6.01 5.13
N LEU A 8 -5.15 5.83 4.21
CA LEU A 8 -5.43 5.80 2.77
C LEU A 8 -5.37 4.34 2.31
N PHE A 9 -6.52 3.80 1.91
CA PHE A 9 -6.61 2.48 1.31
C PHE A 9 -6.65 2.61 -0.22
N LEU A 10 -5.70 1.97 -0.90
CA LEU A 10 -5.64 1.89 -2.36
C LEU A 10 -5.79 0.45 -2.79
N ASP A 11 -6.91 0.13 -3.41
CA ASP A 11 -7.08 -1.14 -4.08
C ASP A 11 -6.37 -1.15 -5.43
N GLU A 12 -5.89 -2.32 -5.84
CA GLU A 12 -5.13 -2.53 -7.09
C GLU A 12 -4.01 -1.51 -7.31
N ILE A 13 -3.15 -1.32 -6.30
CA ILE A 13 -2.06 -0.35 -6.31
C ILE A 13 -1.09 -0.54 -7.51
N HIS A 14 -1.06 -1.73 -8.11
CA HIS A 14 -0.31 -2.00 -9.33
C HIS A 14 -0.75 -1.15 -10.54
N ARG A 15 -1.98 -0.59 -10.52
CA ARG A 15 -2.48 0.28 -11.59
C ARG A 15 -1.87 1.68 -11.54
N PHE A 16 -1.26 2.07 -10.42
CA PHE A 16 -0.63 3.38 -10.29
C PHE A 16 0.72 3.36 -10.99
N ASN A 17 0.89 4.30 -11.92
CA ASN A 17 2.20 4.48 -12.52
C ASN A 17 3.20 5.04 -11.50
N LYS A 18 4.50 4.95 -11.82
CA LYS A 18 5.57 5.39 -10.92
C LYS A 18 5.39 6.82 -10.38
N SER A 19 4.98 7.77 -11.23
CA SER A 19 4.81 9.16 -10.80
C SER A 19 3.68 9.33 -9.79
N GLN A 20 2.59 8.56 -9.93
CA GLN A 20 1.49 8.56 -8.97
C GLN A 20 1.91 7.93 -7.64
N GLN A 21 2.71 6.87 -7.67
CA GLN A 21 3.29 6.27 -6.46
C GLN A 21 4.26 7.24 -5.76
N ASP A 22 5.08 7.96 -6.51
CA ASP A 22 6.05 8.94 -5.96
C ASP A 22 5.35 10.08 -5.21
N VAL A 23 4.15 10.50 -5.64
CA VAL A 23 3.34 11.52 -4.94
C VAL A 23 2.93 11.07 -3.52
N LEU A 24 2.82 9.77 -3.26
CA LEU A 24 2.44 9.25 -1.95
C LEU A 24 3.58 9.28 -0.93
N LEU A 25 4.84 9.28 -1.39
CA LEU A 25 6.01 9.13 -0.51
C LEU A 25 6.09 10.15 0.62
N PRO A 26 5.95 11.47 0.38
CA PRO A 26 6.09 12.46 1.45
C PRO A 26 5.05 12.24 2.56
N CYS A 27 3.80 11.94 2.17
CA CYS A 27 2.71 11.73 3.12
C CYS A 27 2.85 10.43 3.94
N VAL A 28 3.51 9.41 3.38
CA VAL A 28 3.84 8.18 4.11
C VAL A 28 5.00 8.43 5.08
N GLU A 29 6.01 9.20 4.65
CA GLU A 29 7.22 9.49 5.42
C GLU A 29 6.96 10.39 6.63
N ASP A 30 6.16 11.44 6.45
CA ASP A 30 5.83 12.40 7.52
C ASP A 30 4.67 11.93 8.41
N GLY A 31 4.05 10.79 8.08
CA GLY A 31 2.95 10.20 8.83
C GLY A 31 1.59 10.88 8.60
N THR A 32 1.46 11.74 7.60
CA THR A 32 0.18 12.33 7.17
C THR A 32 -0.83 11.23 6.83
N ILE A 33 -0.37 10.14 6.21
CA ILE A 33 -1.19 8.95 5.94
C ILE A 33 -0.53 7.67 6.44
N ILE A 34 -1.37 6.73 6.88
CA ILE A 34 -1.05 5.31 6.92
C ILE A 34 -1.55 4.72 5.61
N LEU A 35 -0.63 4.33 4.72
CA LEU A 35 -0.97 3.73 3.43
C LEU A 35 -1.20 2.23 3.58
N ILE A 36 -2.34 1.75 3.07
CA ILE A 36 -2.62 0.33 2.86
C ILE A 36 -2.87 0.14 1.37
N GLY A 37 -1.95 -0.53 0.68
CA GLY A 37 -2.11 -0.93 -0.71
C GLY A 37 -2.51 -2.40 -0.81
N ALA A 38 -3.50 -2.71 -1.64
CA ALA A 38 -3.87 -4.07 -2.01
C ALA A 38 -3.54 -4.33 -3.49
N THR A 39 -3.16 -5.56 -3.82
CA THR A 39 -2.88 -6.00 -5.19
C THR A 39 -2.92 -7.52 -5.26
N THR A 40 -3.36 -8.07 -6.40
CA THR A 40 -3.19 -9.50 -6.73
C THR A 40 -1.86 -9.79 -7.43
N GLU A 41 -1.20 -8.76 -7.96
CA GLU A 41 0.08 -8.87 -8.67
C GLU A 41 1.28 -8.87 -7.71
N ASN A 42 2.43 -9.37 -8.19
CA ASN A 42 3.65 -9.42 -7.40
C ASN A 42 4.17 -8.00 -7.07
N PRO A 43 4.16 -7.58 -5.79
CA PRO A 43 4.46 -6.20 -5.41
C PRO A 43 5.91 -5.79 -5.68
N PHE A 44 6.85 -6.73 -5.82
CA PHE A 44 8.25 -6.42 -6.11
C PHE A 44 8.48 -5.88 -7.53
N PHE A 45 7.53 -6.09 -8.45
CA PHE A 45 7.58 -5.57 -9.82
C PHE A 45 6.74 -4.29 -9.97
N GLU A 46 5.54 -4.28 -9.40
CA GLU A 46 4.54 -3.24 -9.64
C GLU A 46 4.64 -2.03 -8.69
N VAL A 47 5.18 -2.24 -7.49
CA VAL A 47 5.37 -1.16 -6.51
C VAL A 47 6.82 -0.67 -6.57
N ASN A 48 6.99 0.65 -6.64
CA ASN A 48 8.31 1.24 -6.74
C ASN A 48 9.15 0.99 -5.46
N ARG A 49 10.47 0.91 -5.63
CA ARG A 49 11.39 0.59 -4.53
C ARG A 49 11.29 1.55 -3.32
N PRO A 50 11.16 2.89 -3.52
CA PRO A 50 10.98 3.81 -2.39
C PRO A 50 9.74 3.52 -1.55
N LEU A 51 8.60 3.23 -2.17
CA LEU A 51 7.36 2.97 -1.44
C LEU A 51 7.45 1.61 -0.74
N LEU A 52 7.95 0.58 -1.44
CA LEU A 52 8.19 -0.74 -0.85
C LEU A 52 9.06 -0.69 0.40
N SER A 53 10.07 0.18 0.46
CA SER A 53 10.95 0.25 1.64
C SER A 53 10.26 0.86 2.88
N ARG A 54 9.06 1.42 2.74
CA ARG A 54 8.23 2.01 3.81
C ARG A 54 7.00 1.15 4.13
N LEU A 55 6.72 0.14 3.31
CA LEU A 55 5.58 -0.74 3.46
C LEU A 55 5.99 -2.03 4.17
N ARG A 56 5.03 -2.61 4.90
CA ARG A 56 5.10 -4.00 5.35
C ARG A 56 4.33 -4.85 4.35
N LEU A 57 4.97 -5.85 3.77
CA LEU A 57 4.29 -6.83 2.92
C LEU A 57 3.57 -7.85 3.78
N ILE A 58 2.29 -8.05 3.50
CA ILE A 58 1.44 -9.08 4.10
C ILE A 58 0.83 -9.87 2.95
N THR A 59 1.19 -11.15 2.85
CA THR A 59 0.60 -12.06 1.86
C THR A 59 -0.68 -12.65 2.43
N LEU A 60 -1.77 -12.55 1.65
CA LEU A 60 -3.03 -13.19 1.98
C LEU A 60 -3.18 -14.45 1.14
N GLU A 61 -3.68 -15.50 1.77
CA GLU A 61 -4.01 -16.76 1.09
C GLU A 61 -5.50 -16.81 0.79
N ALA A 62 -5.85 -17.49 -0.30
CA ALA A 62 -7.25 -17.76 -0.63
C ALA A 62 -7.93 -18.53 0.51
N LEU A 63 -9.20 -18.22 0.76
CA LEU A 63 -9.98 -18.93 1.78
C LEU A 63 -10.12 -20.41 1.40
N THR A 64 -9.93 -21.28 2.39
CA THR A 64 -10.26 -22.70 2.24
C THR A 64 -11.78 -22.89 2.16
N PRO A 65 -12.30 -23.97 1.56
CA PRO A 65 -13.74 -24.23 1.50
C PRO A 65 -14.46 -24.25 2.86
N LYS A 66 -13.75 -24.50 3.97
CA LYS A 66 -14.31 -24.47 5.33
C LYS A 66 -14.48 -23.04 5.88
N ALA A 67 -13.76 -22.08 5.33
CA ALA A 67 -13.73 -20.68 5.77
C ALA A 67 -14.58 -19.75 4.88
N ILE A 68 -15.18 -20.30 3.81
CA ILE A 68 -16.19 -19.66 2.98
C ILE A 68 -17.56 -19.99 3.59
#